data_AF-A0A3D1IEA4-F1
#
_entry.id   AF-A0A3D1IEA4-F1
#
_cell.length_a   1.000
_cell.length_b   1.000
_cell.length_c   1.000
_cell.angle_alpha   90.00
_cell.angle_beta   90.00
_cell.angle_gamma   90.00
#
_symmetry.space_group_name_H-M   'P 1'
#
loop_
_entity.id
_entity.type
_entity.pdbx_description
1 polymer ?
#
loop_
_entity_poly.entity_id
_entity_poly.type
_entity_poly.pdbx_seq_one_letter_code
_entity_poly.pdbx_strand_id
1 'polypeptide(L)'
;MCASVSGPVGVAAAGQLQSADGAFTTTQATSGWSVYGVQCAECHGPGLEGMVHAPPLSGVDFLSSWAGSTTDELLAYLREEMPPGQAGSISDQAYMNLVAYLLESNGAVPGERTLTADAGVMIGDAADVSEARRAAQAGERVRRRSSRFVNQEVPHELTPVTDAVLADPPPGDWLSWRRTRNSHGYSPLDQVNRETVADLKLAWSIAVRPGNNQTTPLVHDGVMFL
;
A
#
# COMPACT_ATOMS: atom_id res chain seq x y z
N MET A 1 -28.98 4.01 -65.53
CA MET A 1 -27.70 4.30 -64.85
C MET A 1 -28.00 4.43 -63.36
N CYS A 2 -27.75 3.40 -62.56
CA CYS A 2 -27.85 3.46 -61.10
C CYS A 2 -26.44 3.22 -60.54
N ALA A 3 -25.89 4.20 -59.84
CA ALA A 3 -24.59 4.10 -59.18
C ALA A 3 -24.79 3.56 -57.76
N SER A 4 -24.19 2.41 -57.46
CA SER A 4 -24.14 1.82 -56.13
C SER A 4 -22.93 2.39 -55.38
N VAL A 5 -23.16 3.14 -54.31
CA VAL A 5 -22.09 3.62 -53.41
C VAL A 5 -21.88 2.55 -52.34
N SER A 6 -20.75 1.83 -52.41
CA SER A 6 -20.29 0.97 -51.33
C SER A 6 -19.41 1.78 -50.39
N GLY A 7 -19.91 2.12 -49.21
CA GLY A 7 -19.12 2.70 -48.13
C GLY A 7 -18.60 1.60 -47.19
N PRO A 8 -17.36 1.67 -46.69
CA PRO A 8 -16.87 0.72 -45.71
C PRO A 8 -17.58 0.95 -44.37
N VAL A 9 -18.15 -0.11 -43.80
CA VAL A 9 -18.60 -0.12 -42.41
C VAL A 9 -17.35 -0.18 -41.54
N GLY A 10 -16.98 0.95 -40.93
CA GLY A 10 -15.97 0.99 -39.90
C GLY A 10 -16.49 0.31 -38.64
N VAL A 11 -15.94 -0.86 -38.31
CA VAL A 11 -16.13 -1.47 -36.99
C VAL A 11 -15.37 -0.63 -35.99
N ALA A 12 -16.08 0.15 -35.18
CA ALA A 12 -15.50 0.78 -34.00
C ALA A 12 -15.05 -0.34 -33.05
N ALA A 13 -13.75 -0.41 -32.77
CA ALA A 13 -13.23 -1.24 -31.71
C ALA A 13 -13.76 -0.69 -30.38
N ALA A 14 -14.72 -1.40 -29.76
CA ALA A 14 -15.05 -1.18 -28.37
C ALA A 14 -13.75 -1.39 -27.58
N GLY A 15 -13.24 -0.34 -26.94
CA GLY A 15 -12.05 -0.43 -26.11
C GLY A 15 -12.29 -1.51 -25.06
N GLN A 16 -11.52 -2.59 -25.12
CA GLN A 16 -11.55 -3.61 -24.08
C GLN A 16 -11.15 -2.93 -22.78
N LEU A 17 -12.11 -2.84 -21.86
CA LEU A 17 -11.88 -2.34 -20.53
C LEU A 17 -10.71 -3.12 -19.92
N GLN A 18 -9.73 -2.39 -19.42
CA GLN A 18 -8.47 -2.96 -18.98
C GLN A 18 -8.67 -3.64 -17.62
N SER A 19 -8.08 -4.84 -17.46
CA SER A 19 -8.06 -5.54 -16.18
C SER A 19 -7.36 -4.70 -15.10
N ALA A 20 -7.79 -4.86 -13.84
CA ALA A 20 -7.12 -4.28 -12.68
C ALA A 20 -5.68 -4.78 -12.49
N ASP A 21 -5.37 -5.98 -12.98
CA ASP A 21 -4.02 -6.53 -12.88
C ASP A 21 -3.01 -5.69 -13.69
N GLY A 22 -1.96 -5.27 -13.00
CA GLY A 22 -0.89 -4.43 -13.54
C GLY A 22 -1.30 -2.99 -13.82
N ALA A 23 -2.50 -2.56 -13.39
CA ALA A 23 -3.03 -1.22 -13.67
C ALA A 23 -2.64 -0.15 -12.65
N PHE A 24 -1.96 -0.52 -11.58
CA PHE A 24 -1.48 0.38 -10.54
C PHE A 24 -0.12 -0.08 -10.02
N THR A 25 0.65 0.84 -9.44
CA THR A 25 1.97 0.51 -8.88
C THR A 25 1.91 0.09 -7.42
N THR A 26 2.91 -0.68 -6.99
CA THR A 26 3.14 -0.97 -5.57
C THR A 26 3.23 0.32 -4.76
N THR A 27 3.91 1.35 -5.27
CA THR A 27 4.05 2.65 -4.61
C THR A 27 2.70 3.35 -4.36
N GLN A 28 1.80 3.36 -5.36
CA GLN A 28 0.47 3.93 -5.19
C GLN A 28 -0.31 3.20 -4.11
N ALA A 29 -0.34 1.87 -4.19
CA ALA A 29 -1.09 1.08 -3.23
C ALA A 29 -0.48 1.17 -1.81
N THR A 30 0.84 1.37 -1.67
CA THR A 30 1.51 1.54 -0.36
C THR A 30 1.16 2.89 0.23
N SER A 31 1.20 3.93 -0.61
CA SER A 31 0.78 5.28 -0.21
C SER A 31 -0.69 5.30 0.19
N GLY A 32 -1.53 4.54 -0.50
CA GLY A 32 -2.97 4.42 -0.22
C GLY A 32 -3.24 3.78 1.11
N TRP A 33 -2.49 2.72 1.47
CA TRP A 33 -2.57 2.11 2.79
C TRP A 33 -2.28 3.11 3.93
N SER A 34 -1.31 4.00 3.75
CA SER A 34 -1.01 5.05 4.75
C SER A 34 -2.17 6.04 4.89
N VAL A 35 -2.75 6.47 3.77
CA VAL A 35 -3.94 7.34 3.78
C VAL A 35 -5.11 6.61 4.45
N TYR A 36 -5.34 5.35 4.14
CA TYR A 36 -6.40 4.52 4.70
C TYR A 36 -6.33 4.44 6.23
N GLY A 37 -5.12 4.19 6.76
CA GLY A 37 -4.90 4.09 8.19
C GLY A 37 -5.26 5.35 8.97
N VAL A 38 -5.16 6.52 8.34
CA VAL A 38 -5.45 7.82 8.96
C VAL A 38 -6.89 8.27 8.71
N GLN A 39 -7.40 8.05 7.50
CA GLN A 39 -8.65 8.67 7.04
C GLN A 39 -9.86 7.73 7.05
N CYS A 40 -9.66 6.41 7.07
CA CYS A 40 -10.72 5.45 6.77
C CYS A 40 -10.86 4.35 7.85
N ALA A 41 -9.76 3.95 8.48
CA ALA A 41 -9.71 2.80 9.39
C ALA A 41 -10.61 2.94 10.62
N GLU A 42 -10.89 4.17 11.08
CA GLU A 42 -11.78 4.46 12.21
C GLU A 42 -13.26 4.16 11.92
N CYS A 43 -13.66 3.97 10.65
CA CYS A 43 -15.01 3.55 10.30
C CYS A 43 -15.04 2.17 9.62
N HIS A 44 -14.07 1.89 8.75
CA HIS A 44 -14.04 0.65 7.96
C HIS A 44 -13.16 -0.48 8.55
N GLY A 45 -12.57 -0.24 9.73
CA GLY A 45 -11.74 -1.21 10.43
C GLY A 45 -10.28 -1.23 9.93
N PRO A 46 -9.31 -1.58 10.79
CA PRO A 46 -7.88 -1.52 10.44
C PRO A 46 -7.45 -2.52 9.36
N GLY A 47 -8.24 -3.56 9.11
CA GLY A 47 -8.04 -4.59 8.10
C GLY A 47 -9.15 -4.66 7.06
N LEU A 48 -9.86 -3.55 6.80
CA LEU A 48 -10.95 -3.44 5.82
C LEU A 48 -12.17 -4.34 6.12
N GLU A 49 -12.30 -4.79 7.37
CA GLU A 49 -13.33 -5.74 7.76
C GLU A 49 -14.71 -5.12 8.00
N GLY A 50 -14.81 -3.79 7.94
CA GLY A 50 -16.03 -3.07 8.26
C GLY A 50 -16.32 -3.06 9.77
N MET A 51 -17.23 -2.18 10.15
CA MET A 51 -17.71 -2.02 11.52
C MET A 51 -19.22 -1.78 11.51
N VAL A 52 -19.84 -1.61 12.69
CA VAL A 52 -21.29 -1.38 12.81
C VAL A 52 -21.78 -0.20 11.96
N HIS A 53 -20.92 0.79 11.73
CA HIS A 53 -21.28 2.03 11.04
C HIS A 53 -20.71 2.15 9.62
N ALA A 54 -19.93 1.19 9.14
CA ALA A 54 -19.40 1.23 7.78
C ALA A 54 -19.14 -0.18 7.20
N PRO A 55 -19.42 -0.40 5.91
CA PRO A 55 -19.30 -1.72 5.30
C PRO A 55 -17.84 -2.19 5.22
N PRO A 56 -17.61 -3.51 5.11
CA PRO A 56 -16.32 -4.06 4.75
C PRO A 56 -15.88 -3.55 3.37
N LEU A 57 -14.59 -3.25 3.23
CA LEU A 57 -13.99 -2.76 1.99
C LEU A 57 -13.10 -3.82 1.32
N SER A 58 -13.24 -5.07 1.75
CA SER A 58 -12.51 -6.20 1.22
C SER A 58 -13.40 -7.42 1.03
N GLY A 59 -12.99 -8.30 0.12
CA GLY A 59 -13.65 -9.57 -0.14
C GLY A 59 -15.02 -9.42 -0.80
N VAL A 60 -15.93 -10.33 -0.46
CA VAL A 60 -17.20 -10.49 -1.17
C VAL A 60 -18.10 -9.26 -1.05
N ASP A 61 -18.08 -8.53 0.07
CA ASP A 61 -18.91 -7.34 0.26
C ASP A 61 -18.48 -6.21 -0.69
N PHE A 62 -17.18 -5.93 -0.75
CA PHE A 62 -16.63 -4.95 -1.68
C PHE A 62 -16.90 -5.34 -3.14
N LEU A 63 -16.57 -6.58 -3.51
CA LEU A 63 -16.76 -7.06 -4.88
C LEU A 63 -18.24 -7.15 -5.26
N SER A 64 -19.16 -7.35 -4.33
CA SER A 64 -20.60 -7.33 -4.64
C SER A 64 -21.10 -5.92 -4.96
N SER A 65 -20.44 -4.88 -4.44
CA SER A 65 -20.79 -3.47 -4.72
C SER A 65 -20.06 -2.92 -5.94
N TRP A 66 -18.80 -3.30 -6.15
CA TRP A 66 -17.92 -2.64 -7.10
C TRP A 66 -17.50 -3.50 -8.29
N ALA A 67 -17.74 -4.82 -8.26
CA ALA A 67 -17.38 -5.64 -9.42
C ALA A 67 -18.19 -5.23 -10.66
N GLY A 68 -17.50 -5.01 -11.77
CA GLY A 68 -18.12 -4.54 -13.01
C GLY A 68 -18.19 -3.01 -13.16
N SER A 69 -17.80 -2.26 -12.12
CA SER A 69 -17.56 -0.81 -12.20
C SER A 69 -16.10 -0.52 -12.55
N THR A 70 -15.80 0.75 -12.77
CA THR A 70 -14.48 1.25 -13.14
C THR A 70 -13.80 2.01 -12.00
N THR A 71 -12.47 2.12 -12.06
CA THR A 71 -11.68 2.81 -11.04
C THR A 71 -11.95 4.31 -10.96
N ASP A 72 -12.32 4.96 -12.06
CA ASP A 72 -12.74 6.36 -12.09
C ASP A 72 -14.12 6.56 -11.44
N GLU A 73 -15.05 5.62 -11.59
CA GLU A 73 -16.32 5.63 -10.86
C GLU A 73 -16.12 5.48 -9.34
N LEU A 74 -15.25 4.56 -8.91
CA LEU A 74 -14.88 4.42 -7.50
C LEU A 74 -14.17 5.68 -6.98
N LEU A 75 -13.28 6.26 -7.77
CA LEU A 75 -12.58 7.49 -7.42
C LEU A 75 -13.54 8.66 -7.24
N ALA A 76 -14.55 8.79 -8.11
CA ALA A 76 -15.58 9.81 -7.99
C ALA A 76 -16.38 9.64 -6.70
N TYR A 77 -16.85 8.41 -6.41
CA TYR A 77 -17.56 8.12 -5.16
C TYR A 77 -16.73 8.46 -3.91
N LEU A 78 -15.45 8.08 -3.89
CA LEU A 78 -14.57 8.39 -2.76
C LEU A 78 -14.40 9.90 -2.56
N ARG A 79 -14.40 10.71 -3.62
CA ARG A 79 -14.25 12.17 -3.51
C ARG A 79 -15.52 12.84 -2.98
N GLU A 80 -16.68 12.34 -3.41
CA GLU A 80 -17.98 12.97 -3.17
C GLU A 80 -18.62 12.53 -1.86
N GLU A 81 -18.44 11.26 -1.48
CA GLU A 81 -19.15 10.66 -0.35
C GLU A 81 -18.22 10.33 0.82
N MET A 82 -16.90 10.33 0.61
CA MET A 82 -15.92 9.96 1.63
C MET A 82 -14.87 11.05 1.91
N PRO A 83 -14.43 11.20 3.17
CA PRO A 83 -15.08 10.69 4.38
C PRO A 83 -16.46 11.35 4.59
N PRO A 84 -17.41 10.70 5.30
CA PRO A 84 -18.75 11.24 5.49
C PRO A 84 -18.74 12.66 6.09
N GLY A 85 -19.39 13.61 5.41
CA GLY A 85 -19.42 15.03 5.80
C GLY A 85 -18.12 15.79 5.57
N GLN A 86 -17.11 15.16 4.95
CA GLN A 86 -15.79 15.72 4.66
C GLN A 86 -15.37 15.47 3.20
N ALA A 87 -16.34 15.48 2.28
CA ALA A 87 -16.10 15.33 0.85
C ALA A 87 -15.01 16.29 0.35
N GLY A 88 -14.08 15.78 -0.46
CA GLY A 88 -12.96 16.55 -1.00
C GLY A 88 -11.90 16.99 0.01
N SER A 89 -11.91 16.49 1.24
CA SER A 89 -10.89 16.83 2.27
C SER A 89 -9.51 16.21 2.03
N ILE A 90 -9.44 15.18 1.19
CA ILE A 90 -8.21 14.46 0.83
C ILE A 90 -7.78 14.87 -0.59
N SER A 91 -6.47 14.98 -0.83
CA SER A 91 -5.97 15.32 -2.18
C SER A 91 -6.32 14.24 -3.22
N ASP A 92 -6.50 14.66 -4.46
CA ASP A 92 -6.74 13.78 -5.62
C ASP A 92 -5.75 12.61 -5.71
N GLN A 93 -4.46 12.87 -5.53
CA GLN A 93 -3.42 11.85 -5.56
C GLN A 93 -3.59 10.83 -4.43
N ALA A 94 -3.98 11.29 -3.24
CA ALA A 94 -4.23 10.41 -2.10
C ALA A 94 -5.48 9.55 -2.31
N TYR A 95 -6.55 10.08 -2.94
CA TYR A 95 -7.69 9.25 -3.35
C TYR A 95 -7.31 8.22 -4.43
N MET A 96 -6.51 8.57 -5.43
CA MET A 96 -6.02 7.59 -6.41
C MET A 96 -5.19 6.48 -5.75
N ASN A 97 -4.35 6.85 -4.79
CA ASN A 97 -3.57 5.89 -4.02
C ASN A 97 -4.48 4.97 -3.19
N LEU A 98 -5.57 5.51 -2.59
CA LEU A 98 -6.59 4.70 -1.91
C LEU A 98 -7.25 3.69 -2.85
N VAL A 99 -7.62 4.08 -4.08
CA VAL A 99 -8.17 3.16 -5.08
C VAL A 99 -7.19 2.02 -5.36
N ALA A 100 -5.92 2.33 -5.62
CA ALA A 100 -4.88 1.31 -5.84
C ALA A 100 -4.73 0.36 -4.63
N TYR A 101 -4.85 0.87 -3.40
CA TYR A 101 -4.82 0.05 -2.20
C TYR A 101 -6.04 -0.88 -2.09
N LEU A 102 -7.24 -0.41 -2.42
CA LEU A 102 -8.46 -1.23 -2.42
C LEU A 102 -8.42 -2.32 -3.48
N LEU A 103 -7.91 -2.02 -4.68
CA LEU A 103 -7.69 -3.02 -5.72
C LEU A 103 -6.77 -4.15 -5.23
N GLU A 104 -5.60 -3.80 -4.69
CA GLU A 104 -4.66 -4.80 -4.18
C GLU A 104 -5.26 -5.64 -3.04
N SER A 105 -5.98 -4.98 -2.12
CA SER A 105 -6.63 -5.64 -0.99
C SER A 105 -7.72 -6.62 -1.41
N ASN A 106 -8.24 -6.48 -2.64
CA ASN A 106 -9.26 -7.32 -3.22
C ASN A 106 -8.72 -8.27 -4.30
N GLY A 107 -7.40 -8.45 -4.37
CA GLY A 107 -6.77 -9.53 -5.14
C GLY A 107 -6.09 -9.10 -6.43
N ALA A 108 -6.26 -7.84 -6.86
CA ALA A 108 -5.58 -7.34 -8.05
C ALA A 108 -4.07 -7.27 -7.84
N VAL A 109 -3.29 -7.62 -8.86
CA VAL A 109 -1.83 -7.66 -8.80
C VAL A 109 -1.24 -6.32 -9.22
N PRO A 110 -0.35 -5.68 -8.44
CA PRO A 110 0.32 -4.45 -8.85
C PRO A 110 1.28 -4.71 -10.03
N GLY A 111 1.52 -3.68 -10.83
CA GLY A 111 2.50 -3.69 -11.93
C GLY A 111 3.25 -2.37 -12.04
N GLU A 112 3.72 -2.06 -13.24
CA GLU A 112 4.55 -0.88 -13.51
C GLU A 112 3.74 0.33 -14.01
N ARG A 113 2.44 0.15 -14.31
CA ARG A 113 1.59 1.24 -14.79
C ARG A 113 1.06 2.05 -13.61
N THR A 114 1.22 3.37 -13.68
CA THR A 114 0.59 4.29 -12.74
C THR A 114 -0.90 4.43 -13.05
N LEU A 115 -1.75 4.16 -12.06
CA LEU A 115 -3.19 4.44 -12.15
C LEU A 115 -3.42 5.96 -12.17
N THR A 116 -4.16 6.45 -13.16
CA THR A 116 -4.51 7.87 -13.32
C THR A 116 -6.00 8.09 -13.07
N ALA A 117 -6.41 9.35 -12.86
CA ALA A 117 -7.78 9.68 -12.47
C ALA A 117 -8.83 9.39 -13.55
N ASP A 118 -8.41 9.33 -14.80
CA ASP A 118 -9.21 9.04 -16.00
C ASP A 118 -9.10 7.58 -16.46
N ALA A 119 -8.38 6.75 -15.71
CA ALA A 119 -8.22 5.34 -16.05
C ALA A 119 -9.54 4.59 -15.76
N GLY A 120 -10.20 4.12 -16.83
CA GLY A 120 -11.38 3.24 -16.76
C GLY A 120 -11.01 1.77 -16.61
N VAL A 121 -10.32 1.44 -15.51
CA VAL A 121 -9.89 0.07 -15.21
C VAL A 121 -11.01 -0.66 -14.50
N MET A 122 -11.35 -1.86 -14.95
CA MET A 122 -12.45 -2.62 -14.36
C MET A 122 -12.06 -3.19 -13.01
N ILE A 123 -12.91 -2.94 -12.03
CA ILE A 123 -12.78 -3.49 -10.68
C ILE A 123 -13.38 -4.87 -10.70
N GLY A 124 -12.56 -5.90 -10.52
CA GLY A 124 -12.98 -7.29 -10.39
C GLY A 124 -13.72 -7.86 -11.60
N ASP A 125 -13.66 -9.17 -11.75
CA ASP A 125 -14.48 -9.90 -12.72
C ASP A 125 -15.36 -10.97 -12.05
N ALA A 126 -16.11 -11.73 -12.87
CA ALA A 126 -16.98 -12.78 -12.37
C ALA A 126 -16.21 -13.90 -11.64
N ALA A 127 -14.95 -14.15 -12.01
CA ALA A 127 -14.08 -15.10 -11.33
C ALA A 127 -13.65 -14.57 -9.95
N ASP A 128 -13.28 -13.29 -9.85
CA ASP A 128 -12.94 -12.64 -8.58
C ASP A 128 -14.11 -12.68 -7.59
N VAL A 129 -15.32 -12.35 -8.07
CA VAL A 129 -16.54 -12.44 -7.26
C VAL A 129 -16.80 -13.89 -6.81
N SER A 130 -16.60 -14.85 -7.71
CA SER A 130 -16.80 -16.27 -7.39
C SER A 130 -15.77 -16.78 -6.37
N GLU A 131 -14.52 -16.34 -6.46
CA GLU A 131 -13.48 -16.63 -5.48
C GLU A 131 -13.80 -16.03 -4.13
N ALA A 132 -14.18 -14.75 -4.08
CA ALA A 132 -14.54 -14.07 -2.86
C ALA A 132 -15.74 -14.71 -2.16
N ARG A 133 -16.75 -15.17 -2.92
CA ARG A 133 -17.89 -15.93 -2.37
C ARG A 133 -17.46 -17.26 -1.74
N ARG A 134 -16.55 -18.00 -2.39
CA ARG A 134 -16.02 -19.25 -1.83
C ARG A 134 -15.25 -18.99 -0.53
N ALA A 135 -14.38 -17.97 -0.52
CA ALA A 135 -13.62 -17.59 0.67
C ALA A 135 -14.54 -17.21 1.83
N ALA A 136 -15.56 -16.37 1.57
CA ALA A 136 -16.54 -15.99 2.59
C ALA A 136 -17.32 -17.19 3.17
N GLN A 137 -17.72 -18.14 2.32
CA GLN A 137 -18.40 -19.38 2.76
C GLN A 137 -17.50 -20.27 3.62
N ALA A 138 -16.19 -20.27 3.37
CA ALA A 138 -15.20 -20.99 4.18
C ALA A 138 -14.91 -20.31 5.53
N GLY A 139 -15.49 -19.13 5.81
CA GLY A 139 -15.14 -18.31 6.97
C GLY A 139 -13.74 -17.68 6.84
N GLU A 140 -13.12 -17.78 5.66
CA GLU A 140 -11.87 -17.11 5.35
C GLU A 140 -12.19 -15.65 5.04
N ARG A 141 -11.81 -14.74 5.93
CA ARG A 141 -11.59 -13.36 5.51
C ARG A 141 -10.52 -13.42 4.42
N VAL A 142 -10.70 -12.68 3.32
CA VAL A 142 -9.65 -12.46 2.32
C VAL A 142 -8.47 -11.79 3.03
N ARG A 143 -7.67 -12.59 3.70
CA ARG A 143 -6.38 -12.22 4.26
C ARG A 143 -5.36 -12.63 3.23
N ARG A 144 -5.46 -12.07 2.03
CA ARG A 144 -4.24 -11.83 1.29
C ARG A 144 -3.55 -10.67 2.00
N ARG A 145 -2.79 -10.99 3.05
CA ARG A 145 -1.60 -10.20 3.31
C ARG A 145 -0.77 -10.37 2.05
N SER A 146 -0.86 -9.44 1.10
CA SER A 146 0.36 -8.96 0.47
C SER A 146 1.19 -8.42 1.65
N SER A 147 1.88 -9.31 2.35
CA SER A 147 3.04 -8.88 3.11
C SER A 147 3.98 -8.35 2.04
N ARG A 148 3.88 -7.05 1.77
CA ARG A 148 4.74 -6.34 0.81
C ARG A 148 6.20 -6.34 1.23
N PHE A 149 6.47 -6.88 2.41
CA PHE A 149 7.76 -7.42 2.81
C PHE A 149 7.76 -8.91 2.51
N VAL A 150 8.52 -9.32 1.51
CA VAL A 150 9.01 -10.70 1.48
C VAL A 150 9.95 -10.80 2.67
N ASN A 151 9.63 -11.67 3.63
CA ASN A 151 10.58 -11.99 4.69
C ASN A 151 11.85 -12.48 4.01
N GLN A 152 12.92 -11.70 4.11
CA GLN A 152 14.25 -12.11 3.71
C GLN A 152 14.94 -12.68 4.92
N GLU A 153 15.66 -13.77 4.73
CA GLU A 153 16.63 -14.20 5.73
C GLU A 153 17.73 -13.16 5.78
N VAL A 154 18.15 -12.77 6.99
CA VAL A 154 19.31 -11.88 7.13
C VAL A 154 20.50 -12.61 6.50
N PRO A 155 21.26 -11.97 5.58
CA PRO A 155 22.30 -12.66 4.81
C PRO A 155 23.47 -13.18 5.65
N HIS A 156 23.46 -12.92 6.95
CA HIS A 156 24.44 -13.31 7.94
C HIS A 156 23.77 -13.59 9.29
N GLU A 157 24.43 -14.39 10.12
CA GLU A 157 23.99 -14.59 11.51
C GLU A 157 24.20 -13.32 12.33
N LEU A 158 23.20 -12.98 13.15
CA LEU A 158 23.32 -11.89 14.13
C LEU A 158 24.15 -12.35 15.32
N THR A 159 25.06 -11.50 15.77
CA THR A 159 25.89 -11.76 16.93
C THR A 159 25.05 -11.77 18.21
N PRO A 160 25.31 -12.66 19.19
CA PRO A 160 24.63 -12.60 20.47
C PRO A 160 24.92 -11.28 21.21
N VAL A 161 23.87 -10.54 21.57
CA VAL A 161 24.00 -9.33 22.38
C VAL A 161 24.32 -9.70 23.83
N THR A 162 25.54 -9.39 24.26
CA THR A 162 26.02 -9.64 25.64
C THR A 162 26.03 -8.37 26.48
N ASP A 163 26.14 -8.50 27.81
CA ASP A 163 26.29 -7.34 28.70
C ASP A 163 27.53 -6.49 28.36
N ALA A 164 28.62 -7.11 27.89
CA ALA A 164 29.81 -6.40 27.46
C ALA A 164 29.53 -5.53 26.23
N VAL A 165 28.82 -6.08 25.24
CA VAL A 165 28.40 -5.36 24.03
C VAL A 165 27.40 -4.24 24.36
N LEU A 166 26.50 -4.45 25.34
CA LEU A 166 25.60 -3.39 25.81
C LEU A 166 26.33 -2.27 26.57
N ALA A 167 27.45 -2.59 27.22
CA ALA A 167 28.26 -1.60 27.93
C ALA A 167 29.11 -0.77 26.96
N ASP A 168 29.67 -1.39 25.92
CA ASP A 168 30.50 -0.77 24.90
C ASP A 168 30.12 -1.28 23.49
N PRO A 169 29.07 -0.70 22.88
CA PRO A 169 28.57 -1.17 21.59
C PRO A 169 29.52 -0.81 20.45
N PRO A 170 29.59 -1.63 19.38
CA PRO A 170 30.31 -1.31 18.16
C PRO A 170 29.90 0.06 17.56
N PRO A 171 30.80 0.75 16.82
CA PRO A 171 30.52 2.04 16.20
C PRO A 171 29.23 2.13 15.37
N GLY A 172 28.93 1.07 14.61
CA GLY A 172 27.75 0.97 13.74
C GLY A 172 26.46 0.53 14.42
N ASP A 173 26.53 0.18 15.71
CA ASP A 173 25.41 -0.41 16.42
C ASP A 173 24.71 0.60 17.34
N TRP A 174 23.40 0.42 17.46
CA TRP A 174 22.50 1.21 18.27
C TRP A 174 21.58 0.28 19.08
N LEU A 175 22.13 -0.36 20.10
CA LEU A 175 21.46 -1.44 20.86
C LEU A 175 20.58 -0.94 22.01
N SER A 176 20.53 0.36 22.26
CA SER A 176 19.74 0.94 23.34
C SER A 176 19.33 2.38 23.04
N TRP A 177 18.35 2.87 23.81
CA TRP A 177 18.01 4.29 23.82
C TRP A 177 19.25 5.13 24.16
N ARG A 178 19.64 6.03 23.25
CA ARG A 178 20.88 6.83 23.29
C ARG A 178 22.18 6.03 23.14
N ARG A 179 22.18 4.89 22.44
CA ARG A 179 23.35 4.05 22.09
C ARG A 179 24.07 3.41 23.29
N THR A 180 24.58 4.20 24.23
CA THR A 180 25.38 3.78 25.38
C THR A 180 24.62 3.93 26.71
N ARG A 181 24.99 3.13 27.73
CA ARG A 181 24.35 3.15 29.07
C ARG A 181 24.45 4.49 29.81
N ASN A 182 25.45 5.30 29.48
CA ASN A 182 25.58 6.68 30.00
C ASN A 182 24.78 7.71 29.19
N SER A 183 23.83 7.27 28.34
CA SER A 183 22.90 8.10 27.57
C SER A 183 23.52 8.98 26.48
N HIS A 184 24.61 8.53 25.85
CA HIS A 184 25.33 9.28 24.82
C HIS A 184 24.92 8.87 23.40
N GLY A 185 24.00 9.63 22.80
CA GLY A 185 23.48 9.38 21.44
C GLY A 185 24.36 9.90 20.29
N TYR A 186 25.67 9.91 20.44
CA TYR A 186 26.60 10.29 19.37
C TYR A 186 27.04 9.05 18.59
N SER A 187 27.04 9.15 17.25
CA SER A 187 27.65 8.13 16.41
C SER A 187 29.15 8.39 16.28
N PRO A 188 30.02 7.42 16.60
CA PRO A 188 31.46 7.55 16.38
C PRO A 188 31.87 7.37 14.90
N LEU A 189 30.93 7.11 13.99
CA LEU A 189 31.20 7.04 12.55
C LEU A 189 31.38 8.44 11.94
N ASP A 190 32.25 8.55 10.95
CA ASP A 190 32.63 9.80 10.26
C ASP A 190 32.27 9.80 8.76
N GLN A 191 31.51 8.80 8.31
CA GLN A 191 31.08 8.61 6.92
C GLN A 191 30.23 9.77 6.39
N VAL A 192 29.48 10.44 7.28
CA VAL A 192 28.71 11.65 6.97
C VAL A 192 29.45 12.86 7.52
N ASN A 193 30.02 13.66 6.64
CA ASN A 193 30.82 14.85 6.96
C ASN A 193 30.52 15.99 5.97
N ARG A 194 31.27 17.10 6.06
CA ARG A 194 30.98 18.31 5.25
C ARG A 194 31.18 18.06 3.76
N GLU A 195 32.02 17.09 3.42
CA GLU A 195 32.38 16.72 2.08
C GLU A 195 31.35 15.74 1.48
N THR A 196 30.80 14.81 2.29
CA THR A 196 29.90 13.74 1.83
C THR A 196 28.41 14.01 2.01
N VAL A 197 28.02 14.99 2.83
CA VAL A 197 26.59 15.27 3.14
C VAL A 197 25.78 15.64 1.89
N ALA A 198 26.41 16.22 0.87
CA ALA A 198 25.76 16.61 -0.38
C ALA A 198 25.36 15.40 -1.25
N ASP A 199 25.95 14.23 -1.01
CA ASP A 199 25.73 13.02 -1.82
C ASP A 199 24.61 12.13 -1.26
N LEU A 200 24.03 12.48 -0.12
CA LEU A 200 22.98 11.70 0.52
C LEU A 200 21.72 11.63 -0.36
N LYS A 201 21.21 10.42 -0.52
CA LYS A 201 19.97 10.12 -1.26
C LYS A 201 19.06 9.27 -0.39
N LEU A 202 17.75 9.38 -0.61
CA LEU A 202 16.77 8.50 0.03
C LEU A 202 17.06 7.05 -0.38
N ALA A 203 17.43 6.20 0.59
CA ALA A 203 17.66 4.79 0.35
C ALA A 203 16.35 3.97 0.37
N TRP A 204 15.47 4.28 1.33
CA TRP A 204 14.15 3.65 1.47
C TRP A 204 13.26 4.50 2.39
N SER A 205 11.95 4.30 2.32
CA SER A 205 10.97 4.86 3.26
C SER A 205 9.86 3.84 3.48
N ILE A 206 9.44 3.69 4.75
CA ILE A 206 8.29 2.87 5.14
C ILE A 206 7.33 3.73 5.96
N ALA A 207 6.04 3.65 5.64
CA ALA A 207 5.03 4.18 6.54
C ALA A 207 4.77 3.15 7.63
N VAL A 208 4.93 3.55 8.89
CA VAL A 208 4.56 2.71 10.04
C VAL A 208 3.07 2.92 10.33
N ARG A 209 2.38 1.85 10.76
CA ARG A 209 0.97 1.95 11.14
C ARG A 209 0.76 3.01 12.22
N PRO A 210 -0.35 3.76 12.21
CA PRO A 210 -0.78 4.52 13.37
C PRO A 210 -0.86 3.61 14.61
N GLY A 211 -0.33 4.06 15.74
CA GLY A 211 -0.25 3.27 16.97
C GLY A 211 0.96 3.62 17.83
N ASN A 212 1.19 2.83 18.88
CA ASN A 212 2.36 2.97 19.75
C ASN A 212 3.60 2.48 19.01
N ASN A 213 4.33 3.40 18.39
CA ASN A 213 5.59 3.12 17.71
C ASN A 213 6.75 3.64 18.56
N GLN A 214 7.82 2.86 18.67
CA GLN A 214 9.04 3.33 19.32
C GLN A 214 9.85 4.11 18.27
N THR A 215 9.98 5.44 18.45
CA THR A 215 10.60 6.33 17.45
C THR A 215 12.11 6.12 17.29
N THR A 216 12.75 5.34 18.17
CA THR A 216 14.19 5.07 18.10
C THR A 216 14.42 3.64 17.62
N PRO A 217 14.82 3.44 16.36
CA PRO A 217 15.19 2.12 15.88
C PRO A 217 16.35 1.53 16.68
N LEU A 218 16.35 0.21 16.82
CA LEU A 218 17.54 -0.52 17.24
C LEU A 218 18.32 -0.95 16.00
N VAL A 219 19.65 -0.91 16.06
CA VAL A 219 20.52 -1.33 14.97
C VAL A 219 21.56 -2.30 15.50
N HIS A 220 21.66 -3.47 14.88
CA HIS A 220 22.68 -4.47 15.21
C HIS A 220 23.12 -5.20 13.94
N ASP A 221 24.43 -5.33 13.73
CA ASP A 221 25.00 -6.06 12.60
C ASP A 221 24.39 -5.61 11.24
N GLY A 222 24.17 -4.30 11.10
CA GLY A 222 23.60 -3.72 9.87
C GLY A 222 22.09 -3.92 9.67
N VAL A 223 21.39 -4.55 10.61
CA VAL A 223 19.93 -4.73 10.58
C VAL A 223 19.27 -3.69 11.48
N MET A 224 18.26 -2.99 10.94
CA MET A 224 17.43 -2.05 11.68
C MET A 224 16.11 -2.71 12.11
N PHE A 225 15.78 -2.61 13.39
CA PHE A 225 14.55 -3.11 14.00
C PHE A 225 13.62 -1.93 14.31
N LEU A 226 12.36 -2.01 13.88
CA LEU A 226 11.31 -0.98 13.96
C LEU A 226 10.05 -1.52 14.63
#